data_AF-A0A835QZR3-F1
#
_entry.id   AF-A0A835QZR3-F1
#
_cell.length_a   1.000
_cell.length_b   1.000
_cell.length_c   1.000
_cell.angle_alpha   90.00
_cell.angle_beta   90.00
_cell.angle_gamma   90.00
#
_symmetry.space_group_name_H-M   'P 1'
#
loop_
_entity.id
_entity.type
_entity.pdbx_description
1 polymer ?
#
loop_
_entity_poly.entity_id
_entity_poly.type
_entity_poly.pdbx_seq_one_letter_code
_entity_poly.pdbx_strand_id
1 'polypeptide(L)'
;MSFLFGKKKTPAELLQENKRMLDRSIRDIERERQGLQTQEKKLITEIKKSVKQGQMGAVRLMAKDLIRTRHQITKFYALKSQLQGVSLRIQTLKSTQAMGEAMRGITNALSQMNRQMNLPALQRIMQEFEMQNERMEMVSEVMGDAIDDALEGDEEEEETEELVNQVLDEIGIDINSELVKAPSSAVAAPMKANKVAQAETSGTDDGGIDSDLQARLENLRRM
;
A
#
# COMPACT_ATOMS: atom_id res chain seq x y z
N MET A 1 -46.22 -11.22 32.93
CA MET A 1 -45.78 -11.12 31.53
C MET A 1 -44.81 -9.96 31.35
N SER A 2 -43.51 -10.12 31.62
CA SER A 2 -42.46 -9.20 31.11
C SER A 2 -41.07 -9.80 31.33
N PHE A 3 -40.76 -10.84 30.55
CA PHE A 3 -39.41 -11.44 30.48
C PHE A 3 -39.08 -11.88 29.05
N LEU A 4 -39.72 -11.22 28.07
CA LEU A 4 -39.74 -11.58 26.64
C LEU A 4 -39.02 -10.56 25.73
N PHE A 5 -38.34 -9.57 26.30
CA PHE A 5 -37.45 -8.68 25.55
C PHE A 5 -36.01 -8.91 26.03
N GLY A 6 -35.14 -9.31 25.11
CA GLY A 6 -33.76 -9.69 25.38
C GLY A 6 -33.04 -8.70 26.29
N LYS A 7 -32.26 -9.24 27.23
CA LYS A 7 -31.43 -8.44 28.15
C LYS A 7 -30.68 -7.38 27.34
N LYS A 8 -30.89 -6.10 27.68
CA LYS A 8 -30.11 -5.00 27.10
C LYS A 8 -28.64 -5.34 27.36
N LYS A 9 -27.84 -5.43 26.28
CA LYS A 9 -26.41 -5.73 26.38
C LYS A 9 -25.75 -4.71 27.30
N THR A 10 -24.93 -5.20 28.21
CA THR A 10 -24.15 -4.34 29.09
C THR A 10 -23.11 -3.55 28.26
N PRO A 11 -22.66 -2.37 28.72
CA PRO A 11 -21.59 -1.62 28.03
C PRO A 11 -20.35 -2.47 27.74
N ALA A 12 -19.97 -3.37 28.68
CA ALA A 12 -18.85 -4.28 28.49
C ALA A 12 -19.09 -5.32 27.38
N GLU A 13 -20.32 -5.85 27.27
CA GLU A 13 -20.69 -6.76 26.19
C GLU A 13 -20.71 -6.06 24.82
N LEU A 14 -21.18 -4.81 24.76
CA LEU A 14 -21.16 -3.98 23.56
C LEU A 14 -19.73 -3.70 23.09
N LEU A 15 -18.83 -3.32 24.00
CA LEU A 15 -17.41 -3.11 23.66
C LEU A 15 -16.75 -4.39 23.14
N GLN A 16 -17.09 -5.55 23.72
CA GLN A 16 -16.54 -6.84 23.29
C GLN A 16 -17.11 -7.32 21.95
N GLU A 17 -18.38 -7.05 21.68
CA GLU A 17 -18.98 -7.31 20.37
C GLU A 17 -18.40 -6.40 19.29
N ASN A 18 -18.26 -5.11 19.56
CA ASN A 18 -17.65 -4.15 18.65
C ASN A 18 -16.20 -4.51 18.34
N LYS A 19 -15.40 -4.90 19.35
CA LYS A 19 -14.04 -5.42 19.12
C LYS A 19 -14.04 -6.63 18.19
N ARG A 20 -14.94 -7.59 18.39
CA ARG A 20 -15.07 -8.77 17.50
C ARG A 20 -15.54 -8.43 16.09
N MET A 21 -16.33 -7.38 15.92
CA MET A 21 -16.72 -6.88 14.59
C MET A 21 -15.51 -6.24 13.90
N LEU A 22 -14.77 -5.39 14.60
CA LEU A 22 -13.55 -4.77 14.07
C LEU A 22 -12.49 -5.81 13.70
N ASP A 23 -12.24 -6.80 14.56
CA ASP A 23 -11.28 -7.87 14.27
C ASP A 23 -11.68 -8.70 13.03
N ARG A 24 -12.98 -8.83 12.75
CA ARG A 24 -13.48 -9.46 11.51
C ARG A 24 -13.24 -8.54 10.32
N SER A 25 -13.63 -7.28 10.41
CA SER A 25 -13.39 -6.28 9.35
C SER A 25 -11.91 -6.14 8.98
N ILE A 26 -11.01 -6.19 9.96
CA ILE A 26 -9.55 -6.17 9.71
C ILE A 26 -9.12 -7.37 8.85
N ARG A 27 -9.66 -8.57 9.12
CA ARG A 27 -9.35 -9.78 8.35
C ARG A 27 -9.96 -9.74 6.95
N ASP A 28 -11.17 -9.22 6.82
CA ASP A 28 -11.85 -9.07 5.53
C ASP A 28 -11.07 -8.09 4.63
N ILE A 29 -10.66 -6.94 5.18
CA ILE A 29 -9.76 -5.97 4.51
C ILE A 29 -8.45 -6.63 4.10
N GLU A 30 -7.82 -7.42 4.97
CA GLU A 30 -6.57 -8.08 4.66
C GLU A 30 -6.73 -9.10 3.51
N ARG A 31 -7.88 -9.78 3.46
CA ARG A 31 -8.21 -10.71 2.38
C ARG A 31 -8.45 -9.99 1.05
N GLU A 32 -9.21 -8.89 1.07
CA GLU A 32 -9.44 -8.06 -0.12
C GLU A 32 -8.14 -7.48 -0.65
N ARG A 33 -7.29 -6.94 0.24
CA ARG A 33 -5.96 -6.44 -0.10
C ARG A 33 -5.08 -7.51 -0.76
N GLN A 34 -5.06 -8.73 -0.23
CA GLN A 34 -4.32 -9.84 -0.85
C GLN A 34 -4.89 -10.22 -2.23
N GLY A 35 -6.21 -10.13 -2.40
CA GLY A 35 -6.89 -10.27 -3.68
C GLY A 35 -6.39 -9.24 -4.70
N LEU A 36 -6.38 -7.96 -4.32
CA LEU A 36 -5.87 -6.87 -5.16
C LEU A 36 -4.38 -7.02 -5.50
N GLN A 37 -3.54 -7.43 -4.55
CA GLN A 37 -2.12 -7.70 -4.81
C GLN A 37 -1.92 -8.83 -5.84
N THR A 38 -2.81 -9.82 -5.84
CA THR A 38 -2.78 -10.89 -6.85
C THR A 38 -3.23 -10.37 -8.22
N GLN A 39 -4.24 -9.48 -8.25
CA GLN A 39 -4.69 -8.82 -9.48
C GLN A 39 -3.61 -7.89 -10.04
N GLU A 40 -2.92 -7.13 -9.20
CA GLU A 40 -1.78 -6.28 -9.56
C GLU A 40 -0.70 -7.08 -10.30
N LYS A 41 -0.29 -8.23 -9.75
CA LYS A 41 0.70 -9.12 -10.39
C LYS A 41 0.24 -9.64 -11.75
N LYS A 42 -1.07 -9.93 -11.90
CA LYS A 42 -1.65 -10.37 -13.17
C LYS A 42 -1.64 -9.24 -14.19
N LEU A 43 -2.07 -8.03 -13.80
CA LEU A 43 -2.04 -6.83 -14.63
C LEU A 43 -0.63 -6.51 -15.10
N ILE A 44 0.38 -6.57 -14.24
CA ILE A 44 1.79 -6.37 -14.63
C ILE A 44 2.21 -7.37 -15.71
N THR A 45 1.84 -8.65 -15.55
CA THR A 45 2.16 -9.70 -16.53
C THR A 45 1.47 -9.44 -17.88
N GLU A 46 0.21 -9.00 -17.85
CA GLU A 46 -0.57 -8.68 -19.05
C GLU A 46 -0.09 -7.42 -19.76
N ILE A 47 0.29 -6.39 -19.01
CA ILE A 47 0.95 -5.17 -19.52
C ILE A 47 2.25 -5.55 -20.22
N LYS A 48 3.14 -6.34 -19.57
CA LYS A 48 4.38 -6.82 -20.18
C LYS A 48 4.15 -7.55 -21.51
N LYS A 49 3.11 -8.39 -21.58
CA LYS A 49 2.74 -9.10 -22.81
C LYS A 49 2.26 -8.15 -23.90
N SER A 50 1.42 -7.18 -23.55
CA SER A 50 0.81 -6.23 -24.48
C SER A 50 1.80 -5.21 -25.02
N VAL A 51 2.80 -4.82 -24.21
CA VAL A 51 3.97 -4.03 -24.63
C VAL A 51 4.75 -4.75 -25.72
N LYS A 52 5.07 -6.04 -25.52
CA LYS A 52 5.77 -6.86 -26.53
C LYS A 52 4.99 -7.01 -27.84
N GLN A 53 3.66 -6.92 -27.77
CA GLN A 53 2.77 -6.97 -28.93
C GLN A 53 2.59 -5.61 -29.61
N GLY A 54 3.18 -4.52 -29.08
CA GLY A 54 3.07 -3.17 -29.62
C GLY A 54 1.70 -2.52 -29.45
N GLN A 55 0.83 -3.06 -28.59
CA GLN A 55 -0.54 -2.57 -28.39
C GLN A 55 -0.59 -1.40 -27.39
N MET A 56 0.04 -0.27 -27.73
CA MET A 56 0.22 0.85 -26.80
C MET A 56 -1.09 1.46 -26.28
N GLY A 57 -2.19 1.40 -27.05
CA GLY A 57 -3.52 1.85 -26.59
C GLY A 57 -4.07 0.99 -25.44
N ALA A 58 -3.93 -0.33 -25.55
CA ALA A 58 -4.35 -1.27 -24.50
C ALA A 58 -3.42 -1.17 -23.27
N VAL A 59 -2.12 -1.00 -23.50
CA VAL A 59 -1.10 -0.79 -22.45
C VAL A 59 -1.41 0.44 -21.60
N ARG A 60 -1.77 1.58 -22.23
CA ARG A 60 -2.13 2.80 -21.49
C ARG A 60 -3.36 2.60 -20.60
N LEU A 61 -4.38 1.89 -21.08
CA LEU A 61 -5.57 1.58 -20.29
C LEU A 61 -5.23 0.67 -19.10
N MET A 62 -4.52 -0.43 -19.35
CA MET A 62 -4.11 -1.36 -18.29
C MET A 62 -3.18 -0.72 -17.26
N ALA A 63 -2.33 0.23 -17.66
CA ALA A 63 -1.48 0.97 -16.75
C ALA A 63 -2.28 1.89 -15.81
N LYS A 64 -3.36 2.53 -16.29
CA LYS A 64 -4.30 3.26 -15.42
C LYS A 64 -4.97 2.34 -14.41
N ASP A 65 -5.43 1.16 -14.85
CA ASP A 65 -6.00 0.15 -13.94
C ASP A 65 -4.99 -0.34 -12.90
N LEU A 66 -3.72 -0.47 -13.28
CA LEU A 66 -2.63 -0.83 -12.37
C LEU A 66 -2.40 0.24 -11.29
N ILE A 67 -2.36 1.52 -11.67
CA ILE A 67 -2.23 2.64 -10.71
C ILE A 67 -3.41 2.65 -9.74
N ARG A 68 -4.64 2.53 -10.27
CA ARG A 68 -5.85 2.45 -9.44
C ARG A 68 -5.80 1.30 -8.44
N THR A 69 -5.31 0.13 -8.88
CA THR A 69 -5.14 -1.05 -8.03
C THR A 69 -4.09 -0.81 -6.94
N ARG A 70 -2.93 -0.22 -7.28
CA ARG A 70 -1.89 0.15 -6.30
C ARG A 70 -2.42 1.13 -5.25
N HIS A 71 -3.13 2.16 -5.68
CA HIS A 71 -3.74 3.14 -4.81
C HIS A 71 -4.79 2.52 -3.86
N GLN A 72 -5.63 1.60 -4.36
CA GLN A 72 -6.55 0.84 -3.52
C GLN A 72 -5.81 -0.02 -2.47
N ILE A 73 -4.70 -0.67 -2.85
CA ILE A 73 -3.87 -1.44 -1.91
C ILE A 73 -3.33 -0.53 -0.80
N THR A 74 -2.83 0.66 -1.12
CA THR A 74 -2.36 1.66 -0.15
C THR A 74 -3.50 2.12 0.77
N LYS A 75 -4.67 2.45 0.21
CA LYS A 75 -5.88 2.77 1.00
C LYS A 75 -6.25 1.65 1.98
N PHE A 76 -6.16 0.39 1.57
CA PHE A 76 -6.41 -0.74 2.48
C PHE A 76 -5.36 -0.87 3.60
N TYR A 77 -4.09 -0.50 3.38
CA TYR A 77 -3.10 -0.41 4.46
C TYR A 77 -3.47 0.68 5.47
N ALA A 78 -3.85 1.87 4.98
CA ALA A 78 -4.29 2.97 5.83
C ALA A 78 -5.54 2.58 6.65
N LEU A 79 -6.56 2.02 6.01
CA LEU A 79 -7.78 1.54 6.67
C LEU A 79 -7.48 0.46 7.72
N LYS A 80 -6.59 -0.48 7.43
CA LYS A 80 -6.16 -1.50 8.40
C LYS A 80 -5.53 -0.83 9.64
N SER A 81 -4.62 0.12 9.42
CA SER A 81 -3.96 0.86 10.50
C SER A 81 -4.98 1.62 11.36
N GLN A 82 -5.93 2.31 10.74
CA GLN A 82 -7.01 3.02 11.43
C GLN A 82 -7.87 2.08 12.28
N LEU A 83 -8.32 0.95 11.72
CA LEU A 83 -9.11 -0.04 12.47
C LEU A 83 -8.32 -0.67 13.63
N GLN A 84 -7.02 -0.91 13.45
CA GLN A 84 -6.15 -1.38 14.52
C GLN A 84 -6.04 -0.33 15.64
N GLY A 85 -5.90 0.95 15.30
CA GLY A 85 -5.94 2.07 16.24
C GLY A 85 -7.25 2.13 17.03
N VAL A 86 -8.39 1.98 16.37
CA VAL A 86 -9.71 1.93 17.02
C VAL A 86 -9.84 0.70 17.92
N SER A 87 -9.35 -0.47 17.50
CA SER A 87 -9.36 -1.69 18.33
C SER A 87 -8.53 -1.53 19.61
N LEU A 88 -7.37 -0.86 19.52
CA LEU A 88 -6.54 -0.50 20.68
C LEU A 88 -7.28 0.47 21.61
N ARG A 89 -7.90 1.52 21.08
CA ARG A 89 -8.72 2.46 21.87
C ARG A 89 -9.85 1.74 22.61
N ILE A 90 -10.57 0.83 21.95
CA ILE A 90 -11.62 0.02 22.60
C ILE A 90 -11.04 -0.87 23.70
N GLN A 91 -9.85 -1.44 23.50
CA GLN A 91 -9.18 -2.22 24.53
C GLN A 91 -8.81 -1.36 25.75
N THR A 92 -8.31 -0.14 25.54
CA THR A 92 -8.07 0.83 26.62
C THR A 92 -9.37 1.16 27.35
N LEU A 93 -10.44 1.49 26.63
CA LEU A 93 -11.76 1.78 27.22
C LEU A 93 -12.28 0.62 28.07
N LYS A 94 -12.11 -0.64 27.62
CA LYS A 94 -12.49 -1.82 28.40
C LYS A 94 -11.71 -1.92 29.72
N SER A 95 -10.40 -1.66 29.70
CA SER A 95 -9.56 -1.65 30.90
C SER A 95 -9.96 -0.52 31.85
N THR A 96 -10.22 0.69 31.34
CA THR A 96 -10.69 1.83 32.12
C THR A 96 -12.05 1.55 32.75
N GLN A 97 -12.98 0.91 32.02
CA GLN A 97 -14.27 0.51 32.57
C GLN A 97 -14.10 -0.50 33.71
N ALA A 98 -13.28 -1.54 33.53
CA ALA A 98 -13.02 -2.54 34.57
C ALA A 98 -12.38 -1.91 35.82
N MET A 99 -11.45 -0.97 35.63
CA MET A 99 -10.84 -0.20 36.71
C MET A 99 -11.88 0.68 37.43
N GLY A 100 -12.78 1.33 36.69
CA GLY A 100 -13.88 2.10 37.26
C GLY A 100 -14.88 1.23 38.04
N GLU A 101 -15.19 0.03 37.57
CA GLU A 101 -16.02 -0.94 38.29
C GLU A 101 -15.34 -1.45 39.57
N ALA A 102 -14.04 -1.75 39.51
CA ALA A 102 -13.25 -2.13 40.68
C ALA A 102 -13.15 -0.98 41.70
N MET A 103 -12.91 0.24 41.23
CA MET A 103 -12.90 1.45 42.05
C MET A 103 -14.27 1.68 42.70
N ARG A 104 -15.38 1.52 41.96
CA ARG A 104 -16.73 1.59 42.55
C ARG A 104 -16.95 0.53 43.64
N GLY A 105 -16.49 -0.70 43.42
CA GLY A 105 -16.55 -1.76 44.43
C GLY A 105 -15.74 -1.41 45.69
N ILE A 106 -14.51 -0.92 45.51
CA ILE A 106 -13.65 -0.46 46.59
C ILE A 106 -14.25 0.75 47.30
N THR A 107 -14.77 1.75 46.57
CA THR A 107 -15.46 2.92 47.15
C THR A 107 -16.72 2.53 47.91
N ASN A 108 -17.48 1.54 47.44
CA ASN A 108 -18.66 1.06 48.16
C ASN A 108 -18.26 0.33 49.46
N ALA A 109 -17.23 -0.51 49.43
CA ALA A 109 -16.68 -1.19 50.61
C ALA A 109 -16.06 -0.17 51.59
N LEU A 110 -15.29 0.78 51.07
CA LEU A 110 -14.74 1.91 51.82
C LEU A 110 -15.84 2.82 52.34
N SER A 111 -16.94 3.05 51.63
CA SER A 111 -18.08 3.86 52.10
C SER A 111 -18.81 3.15 53.25
N GLN A 112 -19.01 1.83 53.15
CA GLN A 112 -19.54 1.02 54.26
C GLN A 112 -18.60 1.04 55.48
N MET A 113 -17.27 1.06 55.26
CA MET A 113 -16.25 1.17 56.31
C MET A 113 -16.08 2.62 56.85
N ASN A 114 -16.26 3.63 56.00
CA ASN A 114 -16.06 5.06 56.27
C ASN A 114 -17.29 5.71 56.91
N ARG A 115 -18.47 5.10 56.77
CA ARG A 115 -19.60 5.35 57.66
C ARG A 115 -19.23 5.12 59.14
N GLN A 116 -18.10 4.45 59.42
CA GLN A 116 -17.46 4.36 60.73
C GLN A 116 -16.15 5.16 60.87
N MET A 117 -15.44 5.62 59.81
CA MET A 117 -14.34 6.61 59.85
C MET A 117 -13.98 7.33 58.51
N ASN A 118 -14.01 8.67 58.52
CA ASN A 118 -13.30 9.70 57.70
C ASN A 118 -13.51 9.86 56.16
N LEU A 119 -14.41 10.79 55.77
CA LEU A 119 -14.72 11.30 54.42
C LEU A 119 -13.58 11.91 53.55
N PRO A 120 -12.48 12.52 54.07
CA PRO A 120 -11.54 13.31 53.26
C PRO A 120 -10.68 12.53 52.25
N ALA A 121 -10.40 11.25 52.48
CA ALA A 121 -9.51 10.46 51.60
C ALA A 121 -10.18 10.09 50.26
N LEU A 122 -11.51 9.98 50.22
CA LEU A 122 -12.26 9.64 49.01
C LEU A 122 -12.25 10.77 47.98
N GLN A 123 -12.34 12.03 48.43
CA GLN A 123 -12.27 13.20 47.54
C GLN A 123 -10.92 13.32 46.84
N ARG A 124 -9.81 12.98 47.51
CA ARG A 124 -8.47 12.97 46.90
C ARG A 124 -8.32 11.92 45.81
N ILE A 125 -8.82 10.71 46.05
CA ILE A 125 -8.74 9.62 45.06
C ILE A 125 -9.56 9.96 43.80
N MET A 126 -10.72 10.59 43.95
CA MET A 126 -11.51 11.03 42.79
C MET A 126 -10.84 12.19 42.04
N GLN A 127 -10.25 13.16 42.74
CA GLN A 127 -9.50 14.24 42.11
C GLN A 127 -8.24 13.74 41.38
N GLU A 128 -7.49 12.80 41.96
CA GLU A 128 -6.34 12.20 41.30
C GLU A 128 -6.76 11.37 40.08
N PHE A 129 -7.90 10.69 40.14
CA PHE A 129 -8.46 9.98 38.99
C PHE A 129 -8.86 10.93 37.85
N GLU A 130 -9.57 12.01 38.15
CA GLU A 130 -9.96 13.03 37.17
C GLU A 130 -8.72 13.63 36.49
N MET A 131 -7.71 14.03 37.27
CA MET A 131 -6.46 14.58 36.75
C MET A 131 -5.67 13.59 35.88
N GLN A 132 -5.64 12.30 36.24
CA GLN A 132 -4.96 11.27 35.43
C GLN A 132 -5.73 10.95 34.15
N ASN A 133 -7.07 10.97 34.20
CA ASN A 133 -7.91 10.70 33.05
C ASN A 133 -7.83 11.87 32.04
N GLU A 134 -7.84 13.11 32.52
CA GLU A 134 -7.66 14.32 31.70
C GLU A 134 -6.26 14.35 31.05
N ARG A 135 -5.24 13.91 31.79
CA ARG A 135 -3.88 13.75 31.24
C ARG A 135 -3.79 12.66 30.16
N MET A 136 -4.55 11.59 30.29
CA MET A 136 -4.64 10.53 29.28
C MET A 136 -5.40 10.99 28.02
N GLU A 137 -6.45 11.81 28.21
CA GLU A 137 -7.21 12.42 27.12
C GLU A 137 -6.35 13.40 26.32
N MET A 138 -5.59 14.27 27.00
CA MET A 138 -4.60 15.17 26.39
C MET A 138 -3.52 14.42 25.60
N VAL A 139 -3.04 13.27 26.11
CA VAL A 139 -2.08 12.43 25.37
C VAL A 139 -2.73 11.76 24.16
N SER A 140 -4.02 11.41 24.22
CA SER A 140 -4.76 10.89 23.05
C SER A 140 -5.03 11.95 21.99
N GLU A 141 -5.29 13.20 22.39
CA GLU A 141 -5.51 14.34 21.49
C GLU A 141 -4.21 14.70 20.76
N VAL A 142 -3.08 14.84 21.48
CA VAL A 142 -1.75 15.07 20.87
C VAL A 142 -1.33 13.91 19.95
N MET A 143 -1.73 12.67 20.28
CA MET A 143 -1.48 11.52 19.40
C MET A 143 -2.46 11.47 18.22
N GLY A 144 -3.64 12.10 18.32
CA GLY A 144 -4.59 12.27 17.22
C GLY A 144 -4.08 13.30 16.22
N ASP A 145 -3.69 14.47 16.69
CA ASP A 145 -3.16 15.56 15.86
C ASP A 145 -1.87 15.16 15.14
N ALA A 146 -0.98 14.39 15.79
CA ALA A 146 0.24 13.88 15.12
C ALA A 146 -0.05 12.81 14.05
N ILE A 147 -1.21 12.15 14.10
CA ILE A 147 -1.64 11.19 13.08
C ILE A 147 -2.39 11.92 11.95
N ASP A 148 -3.18 12.95 12.26
CA ASP A 148 -3.88 13.77 11.27
C ASP A 148 -2.91 14.67 10.47
N ASP A 149 -1.88 15.26 11.09
CA ASP A 149 -0.80 16.00 10.40
C ASP A 149 0.04 15.10 9.47
N ALA A 150 0.11 13.80 9.75
CA ALA A 150 0.77 12.82 8.88
C ALA A 150 -0.13 12.35 7.71
N LEU A 151 -1.42 12.70 7.75
CA LEU A 151 -2.45 12.29 6.79
C LEU A 151 -2.90 13.42 5.85
N GLU A 152 -2.65 14.68 6.20
CA GLU A 152 -2.97 15.85 5.36
C GLU A 152 -2.09 15.98 4.09
N GLY A 153 -1.15 15.05 3.88
CA GLY A 153 -0.30 14.99 2.68
C GLY A 153 -0.85 14.17 1.51
N ASP A 154 -2.06 13.62 1.60
CA ASP A 154 -2.73 12.93 0.48
C ASP A 154 -3.45 13.99 -0.39
N GLU A 155 -2.70 15.01 -0.83
CA GLU A 155 -3.13 15.90 -1.92
C GLU A 155 -3.41 15.01 -3.12
N GLU A 156 -4.65 15.08 -3.59
CA GLU A 156 -5.20 14.33 -4.70
C GLU A 156 -4.19 14.25 -5.85
N GLU A 157 -3.54 13.09 -5.98
CA GLU A 157 -2.73 12.76 -7.14
C GLU A 157 -3.66 12.82 -8.35
N GLU A 158 -3.64 13.95 -9.05
CA GLU A 158 -4.12 14.05 -10.41
C GLU A 158 -3.61 12.81 -11.13
N GLU A 159 -4.52 12.04 -11.74
CA GLU A 159 -4.22 10.87 -12.57
C GLU A 159 -3.45 11.36 -13.82
N THR A 160 -2.23 11.84 -13.63
CA THR A 160 -1.42 12.46 -14.64
C THR A 160 -0.92 11.37 -15.57
N GLU A 161 -0.89 11.66 -16.87
CA GLU A 161 -0.28 10.76 -17.84
C GLU A 161 1.20 10.50 -17.51
N GLU A 162 1.82 11.35 -16.69
CA GLU A 162 3.17 11.19 -16.12
C GLU A 162 3.28 9.96 -15.23
N LEU A 163 2.34 9.72 -14.32
CA LEU A 163 2.33 8.51 -13.48
C LEU A 163 2.19 7.24 -14.32
N VAL A 164 1.36 7.30 -15.38
CA VAL A 164 1.23 6.19 -16.34
C VAL A 164 2.56 5.93 -17.05
N ASN A 165 3.22 6.98 -17.54
CA ASN A 165 4.51 6.86 -18.21
C ASN A 165 5.59 6.33 -17.25
N GLN A 166 5.61 6.79 -16.00
CA GLN A 166 6.54 6.32 -14.97
C GLN A 166 6.37 4.83 -14.67
N VAL A 167 5.13 4.34 -14.57
CA VAL A 167 4.86 2.90 -14.36
C VAL A 167 5.25 2.09 -15.59
N LEU A 168 5.04 2.62 -16.79
CA LEU A 168 5.48 1.97 -18.03
C LEU A 168 7.00 1.90 -18.14
N ASP A 169 7.70 2.94 -17.70
CA ASP A 169 9.16 2.97 -17.63
C ASP A 169 9.69 1.99 -16.57
N GLU A 170 9.06 1.93 -15.38
CA GLU A 170 9.36 0.94 -14.33
C GLU A 170 9.25 -0.50 -14.88
N ILE A 171 8.17 -0.78 -15.63
CA ILE A 171 7.95 -2.09 -16.27
C ILE A 171 8.92 -2.31 -17.46
N GLY A 172 9.25 -1.26 -18.21
CA GLY A 172 10.13 -1.30 -19.38
C GLY A 172 11.61 -1.51 -19.05
N ILE A 173 12.08 -0.99 -17.92
CA ILE A 173 13.44 -1.23 -17.39
C ILE A 173 13.60 -2.68 -16.94
N ASP A 174 12.53 -3.32 -16.42
CA ASP A 174 12.57 -4.72 -15.98
C ASP A 174 12.82 -5.69 -17.15
N ILE A 175 12.24 -5.43 -18.34
CA ILE A 175 12.45 -6.25 -19.55
C ILE A 175 13.89 -6.17 -20.08
N ASN A 176 14.47 -4.97 -20.10
CA ASN A 176 15.88 -4.80 -20.48
C ASN A 176 16.82 -5.40 -19.44
N SER A 177 16.46 -5.37 -18.15
CA SER A 177 17.27 -5.98 -17.09
C SER A 177 17.26 -7.51 -17.11
N GLU A 178 16.15 -8.14 -17.51
CA GLU A 178 16.06 -9.59 -17.71
C GLU A 178 16.77 -10.07 -18.99
N LEU A 179 16.78 -9.25 -20.06
CA LEU A 179 17.52 -9.54 -21.29
C LEU A 179 19.05 -9.46 -21.12
N VAL A 180 19.54 -8.64 -20.19
CA VAL A 180 20.98 -8.55 -19.84
C VAL A 180 21.44 -9.71 -18.93
N LYS A 181 20.51 -10.46 -18.32
CA LYS A 181 20.82 -11.63 -17.46
C LYS A 181 20.86 -12.98 -18.18
N ALA A 182 20.70 -13.03 -19.50
CA ALA A 182 20.96 -14.25 -20.27
C ALA A 182 22.48 -14.38 -20.55
N PRO A 183 23.18 -15.41 -20.06
CA PRO A 183 24.62 -15.54 -20.26
C PRO A 183 24.94 -15.83 -21.74
N SER A 184 25.54 -14.86 -22.41
CA SER A 184 26.23 -15.06 -23.69
C SER A 184 27.54 -15.81 -23.45
N SER A 185 27.47 -17.13 -23.22
CA SER A 185 28.68 -17.95 -23.18
C SER A 185 28.39 -19.37 -23.61
N ALA A 186 28.73 -19.66 -24.87
CA ALA A 186 29.44 -20.86 -25.33
C ALA A 186 29.06 -21.22 -26.76
N VAL A 187 29.64 -20.53 -27.74
CA VAL A 187 30.11 -21.22 -28.97
C VAL A 187 31.44 -20.59 -29.37
N ALA A 188 32.55 -21.20 -28.94
CA ALA A 188 33.87 -20.89 -29.44
C ALA A 188 34.64 -22.20 -29.72
N ALA A 189 35.21 -22.25 -30.93
CA ALA A 189 36.27 -23.12 -31.47
C ALA A 189 35.85 -24.44 -32.20
N PRO A 190 36.67 -24.97 -33.13
CA PRO A 190 37.42 -24.29 -34.21
C PRO A 190 37.43 -25.04 -35.59
N MET A 191 37.95 -24.34 -36.61
CA MET A 191 38.42 -24.70 -37.97
C MET A 191 38.42 -26.16 -38.47
N LYS A 192 38.02 -26.36 -39.75
CA LYS A 192 38.84 -27.06 -40.78
C LYS A 192 38.40 -26.72 -42.22
N ALA A 193 39.40 -26.54 -43.07
CA ALA A 193 39.33 -26.08 -44.45
C ALA A 193 38.78 -27.13 -45.44
N ASN A 194 38.14 -26.66 -46.52
CA ASN A 194 38.32 -27.26 -47.84
C ASN A 194 38.16 -26.22 -48.96
N LYS A 195 39.08 -26.28 -49.91
CA LYS A 195 39.31 -25.38 -51.05
C LYS A 195 38.75 -26.04 -52.30
N VAL A 196 37.96 -25.37 -53.17
CA VAL A 196 38.10 -25.34 -54.66
C VAL A 196 37.34 -24.12 -55.21
N ALA A 197 37.91 -23.51 -56.27
CA ALA A 197 37.63 -22.22 -56.90
C ALA A 197 36.55 -22.24 -58.01
N GLN A 198 36.03 -21.06 -58.40
CA GLN A 198 35.92 -20.66 -59.82
C GLN A 198 35.72 -19.13 -60.02
N ALA A 199 36.60 -18.56 -60.86
CA ALA A 199 36.53 -17.39 -61.77
C ALA A 199 35.81 -16.08 -61.32
N GLU A 200 36.54 -14.99 -61.07
CA GLU A 200 36.96 -13.95 -62.04
C GLU A 200 35.82 -13.12 -62.66
N THR A 201 35.58 -11.92 -62.10
CA THR A 201 35.49 -10.68 -62.90
C THR A 201 36.10 -9.52 -62.10
N SER A 202 37.17 -8.98 -62.68
CA SER A 202 37.81 -7.68 -62.48
C SER A 202 36.87 -6.52 -62.14
N GLY A 203 37.31 -5.63 -61.24
CA GLY A 203 36.74 -4.29 -61.14
C GLY A 203 36.90 -3.67 -59.76
N THR A 204 38.01 -2.98 -59.57
CA THR A 204 38.24 -1.95 -58.55
C THR A 204 37.04 -0.99 -58.49
N ASP A 205 36.34 -0.87 -57.35
CA ASP A 205 35.79 0.44 -56.94
C ASP A 205 35.28 0.46 -55.49
N ASP A 206 36.00 1.22 -54.67
CA ASP A 206 35.64 1.71 -53.34
C ASP A 206 34.84 3.01 -53.52
N GLY A 207 33.60 2.93 -54.01
CA GLY A 207 32.84 4.13 -54.43
C GLY A 207 31.31 4.04 -54.35
N GLY A 208 30.76 2.94 -53.81
CA GLY A 208 29.32 2.67 -53.86
C GLY A 208 28.44 3.45 -52.88
N ILE A 209 29.02 4.02 -51.81
CA ILE A 209 28.24 4.69 -50.75
C ILE A 209 28.31 6.22 -50.88
N ASP A 210 29.44 6.76 -51.35
CA ASP A 210 29.64 8.21 -51.47
C ASP A 210 28.84 8.84 -52.62
N SER A 211 28.60 8.09 -53.70
CA SER A 211 27.81 8.56 -54.86
C SER A 211 26.34 8.78 -54.52
N ASP A 212 25.74 7.86 -53.75
CA ASP A 212 24.36 7.97 -53.27
C ASP A 212 24.18 9.09 -52.23
N LEU A 213 25.21 9.35 -51.42
CA LEU A 213 25.21 10.45 -50.44
C LEU A 213 25.38 11.82 -51.11
N GLN A 214 26.21 11.92 -52.16
CA GLN A 214 26.37 13.16 -52.93
C GLN A 214 25.11 13.55 -53.71
N ALA A 215 24.41 12.58 -54.30
CA ALA A 215 23.14 12.83 -54.99
C ALA A 215 22.05 13.36 -54.03
N ARG A 216 22.04 12.90 -52.78
CA ARG A 216 21.12 13.40 -51.73
C ARG A 216 21.50 14.81 -51.26
N LEU A 217 22.78 15.14 -51.19
CA LEU A 217 23.27 16.48 -50.83
C LEU A 217 22.97 17.52 -51.91
N GLU A 218 23.09 17.18 -53.19
CA GLU A 218 22.77 18.11 -54.29
C GLU A 218 21.27 18.44 -54.34
N ASN A 219 20.39 17.48 -54.07
CA ASN A 219 18.95 17.74 -54.01
C ASN A 219 18.55 18.68 -52.85
N LEU A 220 19.28 18.63 -51.72
CA LEU A 220 19.08 19.53 -50.59
C LEU A 220 19.62 20.94 -50.83
N ARG A 221 20.61 21.08 -51.72
CA ARG A 221 21.23 22.35 -52.09
C ARG A 221 20.45 23.14 -53.14
N ARG A 222 19.42 22.52 -53.72
CA ARG A 222 18.60 23.07 -54.81
C ARG A 222 17.18 23.47 -54.37
N MET A 223 16.86 23.30 -53.08
CA MET A 223 15.74 23.97 -52.39
C MET A 223 16.24 25.25 -51.73
#